data_AF-A0A1I7FNQ1-F1
#
_entry.id   AF-A0A1I7FNQ1-F1
#
_cell.length_a   1.000
_cell.length_b   1.000
_cell.length_c   1.000
_cell.angle_alpha   90.00
_cell.angle_beta   90.00
_cell.angle_gamma   90.00
#
_symmetry.space_group_name_H-M   'P 1'
#
loop_
_entity.id
_entity.type
_entity.pdbx_description
1 polymer ?
#
loop_
_entity_poly.entity_id
_entity_poly.type
_entity_poly.pdbx_seq_one_letter_code
_entity_poly.pdbx_strand_id
1 'polypeptide(L)'
;MTALRCPRCPRTLASTGLLFSHLKAKHGLEAARFCVSDHPVFVREAERRARRQGRDPEPSMADLVIEATLNRAMGLPVDRDIAEMFDV
;
A
#
# COMPACT_ATOMS: atom_id res chain seq x y z
N MET A 1 -34.15 1.18 -9.34
CA MET A 1 -32.80 1.78 -9.57
C MET A 1 -32.46 2.64 -8.36
N THR A 2 -31.44 2.28 -7.58
CA THR A 2 -31.03 3.05 -6.40
C THR A 2 -30.23 4.28 -6.84
N ALA A 3 -30.84 5.47 -6.74
CA ALA A 3 -30.14 6.72 -7.03
C ALA A 3 -29.16 7.05 -5.89
N LEU A 4 -27.90 7.31 -6.23
CA LEU A 4 -26.86 7.67 -5.27
C LEU A 4 -26.77 9.19 -5.15
N ARG A 5 -26.94 9.72 -3.94
CA ARG A 5 -26.75 11.15 -3.65
C ARG A 5 -25.28 11.44 -3.39
N CYS A 6 -24.81 12.55 -3.94
CA CYS A 6 -23.51 13.10 -3.56
C CYS A 6 -23.59 13.68 -2.14
N PRO A 7 -22.65 13.37 -1.23
CA PRO A 7 -22.64 13.93 0.12
C PRO A 7 -22.14 15.38 0.19
N ARG A 8 -21.63 15.94 -0.92
CA ARG A 8 -21.05 17.29 -1.00
C ARG A 8 -21.88 18.28 -1.81
N CYS A 9 -22.88 17.80 -2.56
CA CYS A 9 -23.75 18.65 -3.36
C CYS A 9 -25.13 17.98 -3.55
N PRO A 10 -26.18 18.74 -3.91
CA PRO A 10 -27.54 18.19 -4.03
C PRO A 10 -27.74 17.26 -5.25
N ARG A 11 -26.68 16.86 -5.95
CA ARG A 11 -26.77 16.06 -7.18
C ARG A 11 -27.03 14.59 -6.87
N THR A 12 -27.97 14.01 -7.60
CA THR A 12 -28.26 12.57 -7.62
C THR A 12 -27.73 11.94 -8.90
N LEU A 13 -27.17 10.74 -8.78
CA LEU A 13 -26.53 10.01 -9.87
C LEU A 13 -27.05 8.58 -9.93
N ALA A 14 -27.17 8.04 -11.13
CA ALA A 14 -27.81 6.74 -11.36
C ALA A 14 -26.90 5.53 -11.02
N SER A 15 -25.59 5.74 -10.91
CA SER A 15 -24.63 4.66 -10.68
C SER A 15 -23.39 5.13 -9.94
N THR A 16 -22.68 4.18 -9.32
CA THR A 16 -21.46 4.41 -8.55
C THR A 16 -20.32 4.97 -9.41
N GLY A 17 -20.23 4.55 -10.68
CA GLY A 17 -19.23 5.08 -11.63
C GLY A 17 -19.49 6.54 -12.02
N LEU A 18 -20.75 6.94 -12.14
CA LEU A 18 -21.13 8.34 -12.36
C LEU A 18 -20.88 9.18 -11.12
N LEU A 19 -21.15 8.64 -9.92
CA LEU A 19 -20.80 9.27 -8.63
C LEU A 19 -19.30 9.50 -8.50
N PHE A 20 -18.49 8.49 -8.80
CA PHE A 20 -17.04 8.60 -8.80
C PHE A 20 -16.55 9.70 -9.77
N SER A 21 -17.02 9.67 -11.02
CA SER A 21 -16.63 10.65 -12.04
C SER A 21 -17.03 12.08 -11.65
N HIS A 22 -18.22 12.24 -11.07
CA HIS A 22 -18.70 13.51 -10.56
C HIS A 22 -17.85 14.03 -9.40
N LEU A 23 -17.59 13.18 -8.39
CA LEU A 23 -16.76 13.55 -7.23
C LEU A 23 -15.35 13.92 -7.68
N LYS A 24 -14.73 13.12 -8.54
CA LYS A 24 -13.39 13.39 -9.08
C LYS A 24 -13.33 14.74 -9.80
N ALA A 25 -14.35 15.07 -10.61
CA ALA A 25 -14.37 16.29 -11.42
C ALA A 25 -14.79 17.56 -10.64
N LYS A 26 -15.68 17.44 -9.63
CA LYS A 26 -16.26 18.59 -8.92
C LYS A 26 -15.77 18.79 -7.50
N HIS A 27 -15.37 17.71 -6.83
CA HIS A 27 -14.98 17.71 -5.42
C HIS A 27 -13.55 17.17 -5.19
N GLY A 28 -12.88 16.74 -6.25
CA GLY A 28 -11.52 16.20 -6.20
C GLY A 28 -11.45 14.69 -5.95
N LEU A 29 -10.24 14.15 -6.13
CA LEU A 29 -9.99 12.71 -6.01
C LEU A 29 -10.11 12.22 -4.55
N GLU A 30 -9.73 13.03 -3.57
CA GLU A 30 -9.86 12.68 -2.15
C GLU A 30 -11.31 12.49 -1.74
N ALA A 31 -12.20 13.39 -2.17
CA ALA A 31 -13.63 13.25 -1.94
C ALA A 31 -14.18 11.99 -2.62
N ALA A 32 -13.73 11.69 -3.84
CA ALA A 32 -14.09 10.46 -4.54
C ALA A 32 -13.64 9.20 -3.76
N ARG A 33 -12.44 9.23 -3.20
CA ARG A 33 -11.87 8.12 -2.41
C ARG A 33 -12.59 7.89 -1.09
N PHE A 34 -12.97 8.97 -0.41
CA PHE A 34 -13.71 8.88 0.85
C PHE A 34 -15.15 8.37 0.64
N CYS A 35 -15.84 8.86 -0.40
CA CYS A 35 -17.26 8.54 -0.59
C CYS A 35 -17.47 7.24 -1.38
N VAL A 36 -16.47 6.80 -2.16
CA VAL A 36 -16.55 5.61 -3.00
C VAL A 36 -15.25 4.81 -2.89
N SER A 37 -14.94 4.34 -1.67
CA SER A 37 -13.77 3.50 -1.38
C SER A 37 -13.74 2.22 -2.21
N ASP A 38 -14.90 1.63 -2.45
CA ASP A 38 -15.07 0.36 -3.17
C ASP A 38 -15.06 0.51 -4.71
N HIS A 39 -14.74 1.69 -5.23
CA HIS A 39 -14.67 1.87 -6.68
C HIS A 39 -13.54 0.98 -7.26
N PRO A 40 -13.77 0.27 -8.38
CA PRO A 40 -12.79 -0.67 -8.96
C PRO A 40 -11.40 -0.08 -9.21
N VAL A 41 -11.32 1.23 -9.46
CA VAL A 41 -10.05 1.95 -9.62
C VAL A 41 -9.22 1.90 -8.34
N PHE A 42 -9.83 2.19 -7.18
CA PHE A 42 -9.13 2.21 -5.90
C PHE A 42 -8.84 0.80 -5.40
N VAL A 43 -9.73 -0.15 -5.62
CA VAL A 43 -9.49 -1.57 -5.30
C VAL A 43 -8.28 -2.08 -6.07
N ARG A 44 -8.24 -1.89 -7.40
CA ARG A 44 -7.10 -2.30 -8.24
C ARG A 44 -5.81 -1.55 -7.91
N GLU A 45 -5.90 -0.31 -7.42
CA GLU A 45 -4.73 0.45 -6.97
C GLU A 45 -4.20 -0.10 -5.65
N ALA A 46 -5.08 -0.38 -4.69
CA ALA A 46 -4.73 -1.00 -3.41
C ALA A 46 -4.10 -2.38 -3.61
N GLU A 47 -4.68 -3.22 -4.47
CA GLU A 47 -4.12 -4.52 -4.85
C GLU A 47 -2.72 -4.39 -5.46
N ARG A 48 -2.53 -3.44 -6.38
CA ARG A 48 -1.21 -3.18 -6.98
C ARG A 48 -0.19 -2.72 -5.95
N ARG A 49 -0.61 -1.86 -5.01
CA ARG A 49 0.24 -1.40 -3.92
C ARG A 49 0.57 -2.53 -2.96
N ALA A 50 -0.38 -3.43 -2.67
CA ALA A 50 -0.16 -4.62 -1.86
C ALA A 50 0.81 -5.58 -2.53
N ARG A 51 0.69 -5.81 -3.84
CA ARG A 51 1.66 -6.62 -4.62
C ARG A 51 3.07 -6.05 -4.62
N ARG A 52 3.21 -4.71 -4.64
CA ARG A 52 4.52 -4.05 -4.53
C ARG A 52 5.10 -4.15 -3.12
N GLN A 53 4.25 -4.11 -2.09
CA GLN A 53 4.68 -4.21 -0.69
C GLN A 53 4.93 -5.66 -0.25
N GLY A 54 4.24 -6.64 -0.81
CA GLY A 54 4.41 -8.06 -0.50
C GLY A 54 5.67 -8.71 -1.09
N ARG A 55 6.56 -7.92 -1.70
CA ARG A 55 7.96 -8.30 -1.87
C ARG A 55 8.72 -7.52 -0.82
N ASP A 56 8.97 -8.12 0.34
CA ASP A 56 10.14 -7.72 1.11
C ASP A 56 11.33 -7.84 0.15
N PRO A 57 12.07 -6.75 -0.12
CA PRO A 57 13.29 -6.85 -0.90
C PRO A 57 14.18 -7.89 -0.23
N GLU A 58 14.79 -8.79 -1.02
CA GLU A 58 15.87 -9.60 -0.44
C GLU A 58 16.90 -8.62 0.16
N PRO A 59 17.29 -8.82 1.43
CA PRO A 59 18.27 -7.96 2.07
C PRO A 59 19.53 -7.90 1.21
N SER A 60 20.09 -6.70 1.02
CA SER A 60 21.35 -6.59 0.31
C SER A 60 22.48 -7.24 1.13
N MET A 61 23.60 -7.58 0.49
CA MET A 61 24.77 -8.08 1.21
C MET A 61 25.21 -7.14 2.35
N ALA A 62 25.09 -5.82 2.14
CA ALA A 62 25.39 -4.83 3.17
C ALA A 62 24.41 -4.89 4.35
N ASP A 63 23.11 -5.08 4.06
CA ASP A 63 22.10 -5.22 5.12
C ASP A 63 22.35 -6.49 5.95
N LEU A 64 22.72 -7.60 5.29
CA LEU A 64 23.08 -8.84 5.98
C LEU A 64 24.31 -8.68 6.89
N VAL A 65 25.36 -7.96 6.44
CA VAL A 65 26.54 -7.66 7.27
C VAL A 65 26.16 -6.81 8.48
N ILE A 66 25.37 -5.75 8.27
CA ILE A 66 24.95 -4.85 9.34
C ILE A 66 24.14 -5.62 10.37
N GLU A 67 23.16 -6.40 9.94
CA GLU A 67 22.31 -7.20 10.83
C GLU A 67 23.13 -8.23 11.61
N ALA A 68 24.02 -8.97 10.95
CA ALA A 68 24.88 -9.95 11.60
C ALA A 68 25.82 -9.31 12.65
N THR A 69 26.41 -8.17 12.31
CA THR A 69 27.28 -7.41 13.23
C THR A 69 26.51 -6.92 14.47
N LEU A 70 25.29 -6.39 14.26
CA LEU A 70 24.42 -5.95 15.35
C LEU A 70 24.00 -7.13 16.22
N ASN A 71 23.64 -8.26 15.63
CA ASN A 71 23.26 -9.46 16.35
C ASN A 71 24.40 -9.98 17.22
N ARG A 72 25.64 -10.07 16.71
CA ARG A 72 26.80 -10.43 17.55
C ARG A 72 27.05 -9.43 18.67
N ALA A 73 26.96 -8.12 18.39
CA ALA A 73 27.13 -7.09 19.41
C ALA A 73 26.08 -7.19 20.52
N MET A 74 24.87 -7.62 20.19
CA MET A 74 23.79 -7.89 21.15
C MET A 74 23.85 -9.29 21.78
N GLY A 75 24.82 -10.13 21.40
CA GLY A 75 24.92 -11.53 21.87
C GLY A 75 23.83 -12.44 21.31
N LEU A 76 23.16 -12.04 20.25
CA LEU A 76 22.17 -12.86 19.53
C LEU A 76 22.88 -13.84 18.59
N PRO A 77 22.29 -15.03 18.36
CA PRO A 77 22.86 -16.00 17.43
C PRO A 77 22.86 -15.45 16.00
N VAL A 78 24.01 -15.56 15.34
CA VAL A 78 24.20 -15.28 13.91
C VAL A 78 24.24 -16.61 13.17
N ASP A 79 23.64 -16.67 11.98
CA ASP A 79 23.70 -17.86 11.13
C ASP A 79 25.16 -18.20 10.82
N ARG A 80 25.53 -19.49 10.89
CA ARG A 80 26.91 -19.93 10.70
C ARG A 80 27.43 -19.58 9.31
N ASP A 81 26.61 -19.72 8.27
CA ASP A 81 27.03 -19.44 6.90
C ASP A 81 27.26 -17.92 6.70
N ILE A 82 26.50 -17.09 7.43
CA ILE A 82 26.66 -15.62 7.45
C ILE A 82 27.91 -15.21 8.26
N ALA A 83 28.12 -15.83 9.42
CA ALA A 83 29.29 -15.61 10.27
C ALA A 83 30.59 -15.97 9.53
N GLU A 84 30.63 -17.13 8.86
CA GLU A 84 31.77 -17.56 8.04
C GLU A 84 31.98 -16.67 6.81
N MET A 85 30.90 -16.18 6.19
CA MET A 85 30.98 -15.34 4.99
C MET A 85 31.49 -13.92 5.29
N PHE A 86 31.22 -13.37 6.48
CA PHE A 86 31.59 -12.00 6.83
C PHE A 86 32.64 -11.88 7.96
N ASP A 87 33.08 -13.00 8.54
CA ASP A 87 33.95 -13.04 9.73
C ASP A 87 33.36 -12.24 10.91
N VAL A 88 32.03 -12.30 11.03
CA VAL A 88 31.20 -11.62 12.04
C VAL A 88 30.58 -12.58 13.01
#